data_AF-A0A3D0ZB34-F1
#
_entry.id   AF-A0A3D0ZB34-F1
#
_cell.length_a   1.000
_cell.length_b   1.000
_cell.length_c   1.000
_cell.angle_alpha   90.00
_cell.angle_beta   90.00
_cell.angle_gamma   90.00
#
_symmetry.space_group_name_H-M   'P 1'
#
loop_
_entity.id
_entity.type
_entity.pdbx_description
1 polymer ?
#
loop_
_entity_poly.entity_id
_entity_poly.type
_entity_poly.pdbx_seq_one_letter_code
_entity_poly.pdbx_strand_id
1 'polypeptide(L)'
;MRRIGVILLVVWVGVPVFAQTGLRGMSLNGSTGLFSIPSGRIGWERVSDMGLDVGYHALINDEKAAHIPALTFSFFKWVEFSVAFDVQPDMDWRKREAPFASVTQRNDDLLLGLKVQLPTNVRNDRNPAIALGTNVQLINIADNDNGMAGEPVYNYTAIQIYAAATYAGSFFSFPAETTVVMGKTFYGGGPSNNSDIDFGMGFDMVLFPDIIGNYVHWIIDFANFDYNDNSWPNALTHGYGPSWNRGILNTGLRIDMAALPELSKFKLAFDIIFNDLFDDGHRSFTLGMVFGLPIM
;
A
#
# COMPACT_ATOMS: atom_id res chain seq x y z
N MET A 1 17.33 48.85 1.50
CA MET A 1 17.43 47.56 2.21
C MET A 1 16.44 47.53 3.36
N ARG A 2 15.37 46.74 3.28
CA ARG A 2 14.62 46.23 4.44
C ARG A 2 13.69 45.13 3.93
N ARG A 3 13.87 43.93 4.50
CA ARG A 3 13.27 42.66 4.11
C ARG A 3 11.78 42.67 4.47
N ILE A 4 10.91 42.34 3.52
CA ILE A 4 9.49 42.04 3.79
C ILE A 4 9.44 40.55 4.12
N GLY A 5 9.30 40.24 5.41
CA GLY A 5 8.94 38.91 5.87
C GLY A 5 7.43 38.76 5.81
N VAL A 6 6.94 37.84 4.98
CA VAL A 6 5.54 37.42 5.00
C VAL A 6 5.37 36.44 6.15
N ILE A 7 4.66 36.86 7.20
CA ILE A 7 4.17 35.96 8.25
C ILE A 7 2.85 35.39 7.75
N LEU A 8 2.83 34.08 7.50
CA LEU A 8 1.64 33.33 7.13
C LEU A 8 0.92 32.95 8.43
N LEU A 9 -0.14 33.69 8.75
CA LEU A 9 -1.00 33.45 9.91
C LEU A 9 -2.04 32.38 9.52
N VAL A 10 -1.76 31.11 9.85
CA VAL A 10 -2.76 30.05 9.74
C VAL A 10 -3.76 30.21 10.88
N VAL A 11 -4.97 30.64 10.55
CA VAL A 11 -6.09 30.70 11.48
C VAL A 11 -6.53 29.26 11.76
N TRP A 12 -6.18 28.78 12.95
CA TRP A 12 -6.64 27.52 13.52
C TRP A 12 -8.08 27.73 14.01
N VAL A 13 -9.07 27.34 13.21
CA VAL A 13 -10.46 27.25 13.69
C VAL A 13 -10.61 25.92 14.41
N GLY A 14 -10.69 25.99 15.74
CA GLY A 14 -10.88 24.84 16.61
C GLY A 14 -12.24 24.20 16.41
N VAL A 15 -12.28 23.13 15.62
CA VAL A 15 -13.34 22.12 15.71
C VAL A 15 -12.85 21.04 16.67
N PRO A 16 -13.60 20.72 17.75
CA PRO A 16 -13.27 19.56 18.57
C PRO A 16 -13.59 18.30 17.77
N VAL A 17 -12.62 17.81 17.00
CA VAL A 17 -12.69 16.50 16.35
C VAL A 17 -12.39 15.45 17.41
N PHE A 18 -13.41 14.68 17.78
CA PHE A 18 -13.25 13.41 18.49
C PHE A 18 -12.53 12.46 17.52
N ALA A 19 -11.24 12.18 17.77
CA ALA A 19 -10.47 11.25 16.96
C ALA A 19 -10.50 9.89 17.67
N GLN A 20 -11.36 8.98 17.19
CA GLN A 20 -11.30 7.58 17.58
C GLN A 20 -10.33 6.84 16.67
N THR A 21 -9.54 5.97 17.28
CA THR A 21 -8.47 5.18 16.69
C THR A 21 -9.04 4.12 15.76
N GLY A 22 -9.01 4.39 14.45
CA GLY A 22 -9.14 3.35 13.44
C GLY A 22 -7.91 2.44 13.45
N LEU A 23 -8.15 1.15 13.38
CA LEU A 23 -7.12 0.14 13.25
C LEU A 23 -6.56 0.18 11.82
N ARG A 24 -5.24 0.13 11.73
CA ARG A 24 -4.52 0.45 10.50
C ARG A 24 -4.38 -0.78 9.65
N GLY A 25 -5.22 -0.94 8.63
CA GLY A 25 -5.11 -2.10 7.74
C GLY A 25 -3.76 -2.20 7.04
N MET A 26 -3.49 -3.39 6.49
CA MET A 26 -2.28 -3.64 5.71
C MET A 26 -2.42 -2.97 4.34
N SER A 27 -1.31 -2.44 3.82
CA SER A 27 -1.15 -2.18 2.38
C SER A 27 -0.95 -3.49 1.64
N LEU A 28 -1.07 -3.47 0.30
CA LEU A 28 -0.86 -4.68 -0.51
C LEU A 28 0.56 -5.27 -0.38
N ASN A 29 1.57 -4.44 -0.09
CA ASN A 29 2.93 -4.89 0.21
C ASN A 29 3.14 -5.35 1.67
N GLY A 30 2.06 -5.56 2.41
CA GLY A 30 2.05 -6.35 3.64
C GLY A 30 2.57 -5.65 4.90
N SER A 31 2.65 -4.33 4.95
CA SER A 31 3.14 -3.61 6.15
C SER A 31 1.97 -2.99 6.93
N THR A 32 1.78 -1.68 6.83
CA THR A 32 0.58 -0.97 7.25
C THR A 32 0.50 0.32 6.44
N GLY A 33 -0.69 0.65 5.97
CA GLY A 33 -0.87 1.74 5.03
C GLY A 33 -2.27 1.83 4.48
N LEU A 34 -2.35 2.54 3.36
CA LEU A 34 -3.55 2.57 2.53
C LEU A 34 -3.48 1.38 1.58
N PHE A 35 -3.66 1.59 0.28
CA PHE A 35 -3.64 0.52 -0.68
C PHE A 35 -2.23 0.29 -1.23
N SER A 36 -1.72 1.27 -2.00
CA SER A 36 -0.38 1.23 -2.59
C SER A 36 0.66 1.94 -1.72
N ILE A 37 0.24 2.90 -0.89
CA ILE A 37 1.18 3.70 -0.09
C ILE A 37 1.34 3.20 1.36
N PRO A 38 2.57 3.03 1.86
CA PRO A 38 2.81 2.75 3.27
C PRO A 38 2.46 3.98 4.11
N SER A 39 2.02 3.75 5.35
CA SER A 39 1.84 4.83 6.33
C SER A 39 3.10 5.06 7.17
N GLY A 40 3.21 6.24 7.79
CA GLY A 40 4.23 6.55 8.80
C GLY A 40 4.00 5.84 10.14
N ARG A 41 2.91 5.10 10.23
CA ARG A 41 2.44 4.33 11.38
C ARG A 41 2.93 2.88 11.31
N ILE A 42 2.92 2.17 12.44
CA ILE A 42 3.02 0.70 12.47
C ILE A 42 1.72 0.08 13.03
N GLY A 43 1.54 -1.23 12.83
CA GLY A 43 0.31 -1.97 13.16
C GLY A 43 -0.09 -1.97 14.63
N TRP A 44 0.88 -2.12 15.54
CA TRP A 44 0.61 -2.36 16.97
C TRP A 44 1.12 -1.27 17.92
N GLU A 45 1.49 -0.09 17.41
CA GLU A 45 2.21 0.97 18.16
C GLU A 45 1.57 1.39 19.50
N ARG A 46 0.26 1.16 19.69
CA ARG A 46 -0.50 1.62 20.86
C ARG A 46 -0.96 0.50 21.79
N VAL A 47 -1.04 -0.74 21.30
CA VAL A 47 -1.77 -1.82 21.99
C VAL A 47 -0.82 -2.87 22.57
N SER A 48 0.23 -3.24 21.83
CA SER A 48 1.22 -4.21 22.32
C SER A 48 2.63 -3.84 21.84
N ASP A 49 3.64 -4.32 22.57
CA ASP A 49 5.03 -4.24 22.14
C ASP A 49 5.30 -5.17 20.96
N MET A 50 4.49 -6.21 20.75
CA MET A 50 4.64 -7.13 19.65
C MET A 50 3.28 -7.53 19.07
N GLY A 51 3.23 -7.72 17.76
CA GLY A 51 1.99 -8.15 17.11
C GLY A 51 2.26 -8.81 15.77
N LEU A 52 1.32 -9.66 15.39
CA LEU A 52 1.30 -10.35 14.11
C LEU A 52 0.02 -9.97 13.38
N ASP A 53 0.18 -9.51 12.14
CA ASP A 53 -0.92 -9.37 11.19
C ASP A 53 -0.75 -10.41 10.08
N VAL A 54 -1.88 -11.03 9.72
CA VAL A 54 -2.01 -11.93 8.58
C VAL A 54 -3.02 -11.30 7.63
N GLY A 55 -2.56 -11.02 6.42
CA GLY A 55 -3.36 -10.40 5.37
C GLY A 55 -3.54 -11.34 4.19
N TYR A 56 -4.63 -11.16 3.49
CA TYR A 56 -4.84 -11.72 2.17
C TYR A 56 -5.64 -10.73 1.32
N HIS A 57 -5.11 -10.41 0.15
CA HIS A 57 -5.80 -9.61 -0.84
C HIS A 57 -5.89 -10.37 -2.16
N ALA A 58 -7.08 -10.42 -2.75
CA ALA A 58 -7.32 -10.90 -4.10
C ALA A 58 -7.56 -9.70 -5.01
N LEU A 59 -6.68 -9.50 -5.99
CA LEU A 59 -6.82 -8.45 -7.00
C LEU A 59 -7.44 -9.10 -8.23
N ILE A 60 -8.61 -8.62 -8.65
CA ILE A 60 -9.51 -9.24 -9.62
C ILE A 60 -9.65 -8.31 -10.82
N ASN A 61 -9.47 -8.87 -12.01
CA ASN A 61 -9.72 -8.20 -13.29
C ASN A 61 -10.27 -9.26 -14.26
N ASP A 62 -11.42 -8.98 -14.84
CA ASP A 62 -12.21 -9.92 -15.65
C ASP A 62 -12.42 -11.28 -14.94
N GLU A 63 -11.97 -12.38 -15.55
CA GLU A 63 -12.16 -13.76 -15.06
C GLU A 63 -10.97 -14.29 -14.26
N LYS A 64 -9.95 -13.46 -14.01
CA LYS A 64 -8.71 -13.85 -13.34
C LYS A 64 -8.49 -13.06 -12.06
N ALA A 65 -7.65 -13.62 -11.18
CA ALA A 65 -7.25 -12.95 -9.95
C ALA A 65 -5.77 -13.22 -9.64
N ALA A 66 -5.09 -12.18 -9.18
CA ALA A 66 -3.85 -12.31 -8.43
C ALA A 66 -4.17 -12.49 -6.93
N HIS A 67 -3.35 -13.25 -6.23
CA HIS A 67 -3.55 -13.59 -4.82
C HIS A 67 -2.32 -13.20 -4.01
N ILE A 68 -2.54 -12.34 -3.01
CA ILE A 68 -1.47 -11.69 -2.26
C ILE A 68 -1.63 -12.03 -0.76
N PRO A 69 -1.24 -13.23 -0.31
CA PRO A 69 -1.05 -13.47 1.12
C PRO A 69 0.11 -12.64 1.66
N ALA A 70 -0.07 -12.12 2.86
CA ALA A 70 0.92 -11.28 3.51
C ALA A 70 0.99 -11.52 5.02
N LEU A 71 2.17 -11.28 5.59
CA LEU A 71 2.45 -11.34 7.02
C LEU A 71 3.17 -10.07 7.44
N THR A 72 2.78 -9.52 8.58
CA THR A 72 3.45 -8.37 9.20
C THR A 72 3.77 -8.67 10.65
N PHE A 73 4.99 -8.38 11.06
CA PHE A 73 5.43 -8.46 12.44
C PHE A 73 5.77 -7.06 12.93
N SER A 74 5.09 -6.60 13.97
CA SER A 74 5.43 -5.37 14.68
C SER A 74 6.25 -5.69 15.93
N PHE A 75 7.31 -4.91 16.19
CA PHE A 75 8.16 -5.04 17.37
C PHE A 75 8.41 -3.69 18.03
N PHE A 76 8.49 -3.73 19.37
CA PHE A 76 8.84 -2.64 20.27
C PHE A 76 8.03 -1.35 20.11
N LYS A 77 6.88 -1.40 19.44
CA LYS A 77 6.09 -0.23 19.04
C LYS A 77 6.78 0.74 18.06
N TRP A 78 7.90 0.37 17.44
CA TRP A 78 8.60 1.24 16.48
C TRP A 78 9.24 0.54 15.28
N VAL A 79 9.19 -0.80 15.20
CA VAL A 79 9.69 -1.58 14.04
C VAL A 79 8.57 -2.42 13.46
N GLU A 80 8.54 -2.54 12.14
CA GLU A 80 7.64 -3.42 11.40
C GLU A 80 8.42 -4.16 10.30
N PHE A 81 8.26 -5.48 10.23
CA PHE A 81 8.77 -6.32 9.16
C PHE A 81 7.59 -6.92 8.40
N SER A 82 7.65 -6.95 7.07
CA SER A 82 6.61 -7.53 6.23
C SER A 82 7.13 -8.52 5.20
N VAL A 83 6.28 -9.48 4.87
CA VAL A 83 6.44 -10.39 3.74
C VAL A 83 5.10 -10.44 3.01
N ALA A 84 5.10 -10.28 1.70
CA ALA A 84 3.96 -10.56 0.85
C ALA A 84 4.40 -11.39 -0.35
N PHE A 85 3.52 -12.27 -0.82
CA PHE A 85 3.78 -13.10 -1.99
C PHE A 85 2.71 -12.79 -3.02
N ASP A 86 3.06 -12.24 -4.18
CA ASP A 86 2.11 -11.90 -5.23
C ASP A 86 2.03 -13.08 -6.20
N VAL A 87 1.00 -13.93 -6.04
CA VAL A 87 0.72 -15.04 -6.96
C VAL A 87 -0.12 -14.51 -8.10
N GLN A 88 0.51 -14.25 -9.24
CA GLN A 88 -0.17 -13.67 -10.38
C GLN A 88 -0.71 -14.75 -11.32
N PRO A 89 -1.87 -14.53 -11.95
CA PRO A 89 -2.41 -15.50 -12.90
C PRO A 89 -1.50 -15.60 -14.12
N ASP A 90 -1.38 -16.81 -14.69
CA ASP A 90 -0.59 -17.03 -15.91
C ASP A 90 -1.00 -16.01 -16.98
N MET A 91 0.00 -15.25 -17.43
CA MET A 91 -0.19 -14.21 -18.42
C MET A 91 0.01 -14.78 -19.81
N ASP A 92 -1.02 -14.65 -20.64
CA ASP A 92 -1.01 -15.12 -22.02
C ASP A 92 -0.74 -13.94 -22.96
N TRP A 93 0.51 -13.46 -22.92
CA TRP A 93 0.90 -12.27 -23.69
C TRP A 93 0.86 -12.52 -25.22
N ARG A 94 0.96 -13.79 -25.66
CA ARG A 94 0.94 -14.17 -27.08
C ARG A 94 -0.44 -14.46 -27.66
N LYS A 95 -1.52 -14.65 -26.89
CA LYS A 95 -2.84 -14.87 -27.51
C LYS A 95 -3.31 -13.74 -28.43
N ARG A 96 -2.85 -12.50 -28.23
CA ARG A 96 -3.16 -11.37 -29.12
C ARG A 96 -2.36 -11.36 -30.42
N GLU A 97 -1.13 -11.86 -30.44
CA GLU A 97 -0.21 -11.72 -31.59
C GLU A 97 0.13 -13.05 -32.28
N ALA A 98 0.07 -14.17 -31.56
CA ALA A 98 0.33 -15.52 -32.06
C ALA A 98 -0.62 -16.52 -31.36
N PRO A 99 -1.88 -16.66 -31.82
CA PRO A 99 -2.93 -17.47 -31.18
C PRO A 99 -2.63 -18.98 -31.08
N PHE A 100 -1.50 -19.44 -31.64
CA PHE A 100 -1.04 -20.83 -31.61
C PHE A 100 0.18 -21.05 -30.71
N ALA A 101 0.75 -20.01 -30.08
CA ALA A 101 1.86 -20.14 -29.16
C ALA A 101 1.33 -20.17 -27.71
N SER A 102 1.29 -21.36 -27.10
CA SER A 102 1.03 -21.51 -25.67
C SER A 102 2.30 -21.16 -24.89
N VAL A 103 2.48 -19.88 -24.57
CA VAL A 103 3.52 -19.43 -23.64
C VAL A 103 2.82 -18.96 -22.38
N THR A 104 2.71 -19.85 -21.40
CA THR A 104 2.27 -19.52 -20.03
C THR A 104 3.51 -19.25 -19.21
N GLN A 105 3.74 -17.98 -18.83
CA GLN A 105 4.78 -17.62 -17.87
C GLN A 105 4.14 -17.32 -16.52
N ARG A 106 4.75 -17.88 -15.47
CA ARG A 106 4.43 -17.55 -14.09
C ARG A 106 5.13 -16.25 -13.71
N ASN A 107 4.39 -15.33 -13.11
CA ASN A 107 4.90 -14.02 -12.70
C ASN A 107 4.74 -13.81 -11.19
N ASP A 108 5.20 -14.81 -10.43
CA ASP A 108 5.10 -14.78 -8.97
C ASP A 108 6.22 -13.92 -8.39
N ASP A 109 5.86 -12.98 -7.51
CA ASP A 109 6.80 -12.04 -6.90
C ASP A 109 6.85 -12.21 -5.37
N LEU A 110 8.04 -12.00 -4.78
CA LEU A 110 8.22 -11.93 -3.33
C LEU A 110 8.54 -10.51 -2.90
N LEU A 111 7.74 -9.96 -2.00
CA LEU A 111 7.94 -8.65 -1.41
C LEU A 111 8.36 -8.78 0.05
N LEU A 112 9.44 -8.11 0.42
CA LEU A 112 9.96 -8.02 1.78
C LEU A 112 10.01 -6.55 2.20
N GLY A 113 9.45 -6.21 3.35
CA GLY A 113 9.46 -4.85 3.86
C GLY A 113 10.10 -4.73 5.23
N LEU A 114 10.75 -3.60 5.47
CA LEU A 114 11.19 -3.17 6.79
C LEU A 114 10.81 -1.71 6.95
N LYS A 115 10.18 -1.38 8.08
CA LYS A 115 9.77 -0.02 8.42
C LYS A 115 10.13 0.30 9.87
N VAL A 116 10.65 1.49 10.07
CA VAL A 116 11.05 2.03 11.37
C VAL A 116 10.33 3.34 11.59
N GLN A 117 9.44 3.37 12.58
CA GLN A 117 8.76 4.58 13.00
C GLN A 117 9.67 5.40 13.90
N LEU A 118 9.87 6.65 13.54
CA LEU A 118 10.71 7.59 14.26
C LEU A 118 9.99 8.08 15.52
N PRO A 119 10.71 8.30 16.63
CA PRO A 119 10.14 8.89 17.83
C PRO A 119 9.64 10.31 17.51
N THR A 120 8.34 10.54 17.70
CA THR A 120 7.76 11.88 17.62
C THR A 120 7.37 12.33 19.02
N ASN A 121 7.85 13.50 19.45
CA ASN A 121 7.78 13.95 20.85
C ASN A 121 6.38 14.44 21.31
N VAL A 122 5.28 14.06 20.65
CA VAL A 122 3.93 14.55 20.99
C VAL A 122 3.12 13.46 21.70
N ARG A 123 2.76 13.70 22.97
CA ARG A 123 2.25 12.66 23.88
C ARG A 123 0.79 12.21 23.69
N ASN A 124 0.14 12.48 22.55
CA ASN A 124 -1.29 12.19 22.36
C ASN A 124 -1.57 11.47 21.03
N ASP A 125 -2.76 10.87 20.90
CA ASP A 125 -3.26 10.12 19.73
C ASP A 125 -3.26 10.89 18.39
N ARG A 126 -3.07 12.21 18.45
CA ARG A 126 -2.91 13.15 17.33
C ARG A 126 -1.48 13.27 16.82
N ASN A 127 -0.54 12.52 17.40
CA ASN A 127 0.87 12.67 17.10
C ASN A 127 1.10 12.29 15.63
N PRO A 128 1.70 13.19 14.83
CA PRO A 128 2.22 12.79 13.53
C PRO A 128 3.14 11.60 13.73
N ALA A 129 3.06 10.64 12.82
CA ALA A 129 4.01 9.56 12.75
C ALA A 129 4.83 9.72 11.50
N ILE A 130 6.13 9.53 11.65
CA ILE A 130 7.09 9.57 10.57
C ILE A 130 7.77 8.23 10.60
N ALA A 131 7.84 7.55 9.47
CA ALA A 131 8.59 6.32 9.33
C ALA A 131 9.58 6.41 8.18
N LEU A 132 10.68 5.68 8.33
CA LEU A 132 11.59 5.33 7.24
C LEU A 132 11.40 3.85 6.94
N GLY A 133 11.33 3.49 5.68
CA GLY A 133 11.20 2.10 5.30
C GLY A 133 11.94 1.74 4.03
N THR A 134 12.02 0.44 3.80
CA THR A 134 12.55 -0.17 2.59
C THR A 134 11.67 -1.34 2.20
N ASN A 135 11.45 -1.50 0.89
CA ASN A 135 10.83 -2.68 0.30
C ASN A 135 11.83 -3.31 -0.68
N VAL A 136 12.04 -4.61 -0.58
CA VAL A 136 12.79 -5.41 -1.53
C VAL A 136 11.82 -6.33 -2.22
N GLN A 137 11.76 -6.24 -3.55
CA GLN A 137 10.90 -7.07 -4.38
C GLN A 137 11.78 -7.94 -5.26
N LEU A 138 11.58 -9.25 -5.17
CA LEU A 138 12.15 -10.23 -6.07
C LEU A 138 11.10 -10.55 -7.11
N ILE A 139 11.34 -10.13 -8.35
CA ILE A 139 10.39 -10.28 -9.45
C ILE A 139 10.62 -11.62 -10.14
N ASN A 140 9.55 -12.32 -10.49
CA ASN A 140 9.57 -13.59 -11.22
C ASN A 140 10.33 -14.74 -10.51
N ILE A 141 10.12 -14.91 -9.20
CA ILE A 141 10.87 -15.91 -8.42
C ILE A 141 10.52 -17.37 -8.74
N ALA A 142 9.36 -17.63 -9.34
CA ALA A 142 8.91 -18.97 -9.69
C ALA A 142 9.20 -19.37 -11.15
N ASP A 143 9.76 -18.45 -11.96
CA ASP A 143 10.05 -18.75 -13.36
C ASP A 143 11.33 -19.58 -13.49
N ASN A 144 11.15 -20.89 -13.70
CA ASN A 144 12.20 -21.84 -14.03
C ASN A 144 12.27 -22.13 -15.53
N ASP A 145 11.35 -21.57 -16.34
CA ASP A 145 11.39 -21.78 -17.77
C ASP A 145 12.47 -20.87 -18.34
N ASN A 146 13.61 -21.50 -18.64
CA ASN A 146 14.58 -20.96 -19.58
C ASN A 146 13.80 -20.50 -20.80
N GLY A 147 13.57 -19.19 -20.90
CA GLY A 147 12.92 -18.57 -22.04
C GLY A 147 13.43 -19.23 -23.31
N MET A 148 12.51 -19.55 -24.21
CA MET A 148 12.89 -20.13 -25.51
C MET A 148 14.11 -19.38 -26.04
N ALA A 149 15.13 -20.12 -26.49
CA ALA A 149 16.41 -19.56 -26.89
C ALA A 149 16.23 -18.29 -27.74
N GLY A 150 16.51 -17.13 -27.14
CA GLY A 150 16.33 -15.82 -27.77
C GLY A 150 15.43 -14.82 -27.03
N GLU A 151 14.69 -15.21 -26.00
CA GLU A 151 13.79 -14.30 -25.25
C GLU A 151 14.30 -13.99 -23.84
N PRO A 152 14.31 -12.72 -23.40
CA PRO A 152 14.77 -12.34 -22.06
C PRO A 152 13.78 -12.79 -20.98
N VAL A 153 14.27 -13.57 -20.02
CA VAL A 153 13.58 -13.83 -18.74
C VAL A 153 13.76 -12.61 -17.86
N TYR A 154 12.67 -11.96 -17.45
CA TYR A 154 12.69 -10.71 -16.67
C TYR A 154 12.75 -10.97 -15.15
N ASN A 155 13.81 -11.64 -14.71
CA ASN A 155 14.09 -11.79 -13.28
C ASN A 155 14.96 -10.62 -12.84
N TYR A 156 14.42 -9.74 -12.00
CA TYR A 156 15.16 -8.60 -11.47
C TYR A 156 14.76 -8.31 -10.04
N THR A 157 15.51 -7.42 -9.40
CA THR A 157 15.23 -6.96 -8.05
C THR A 157 14.90 -5.47 -8.08
N ALA A 158 13.79 -5.10 -7.45
CA ALA A 158 13.45 -3.71 -7.18
C ALA A 158 13.63 -3.43 -5.68
N ILE A 159 14.33 -2.34 -5.35
CA ILE A 159 14.56 -1.91 -3.97
C ILE A 159 14.02 -0.50 -3.82
N GLN A 160 12.94 -0.34 -3.06
CA GLN A 160 12.40 0.95 -2.70
C GLN A 160 12.93 1.38 -1.33
N ILE A 161 13.39 2.61 -1.20
CA ILE A 161 13.55 3.28 0.10
C ILE A 161 12.56 4.44 0.18
N TYR A 162 11.93 4.63 1.34
CA TYR A 162 10.92 5.67 1.48
C TYR A 162 10.90 6.30 2.87
N ALA A 163 10.34 7.50 2.93
CA ALA A 163 9.87 8.16 4.13
C ALA A 163 8.36 8.35 4.01
N ALA A 164 7.62 8.01 5.07
CA ALA A 164 6.18 8.19 5.15
C ALA A 164 5.83 9.08 6.35
N ALA A 165 4.95 10.06 6.15
CA ALA A 165 4.44 10.94 7.19
C ALA A 165 2.91 10.84 7.24
N THR A 166 2.38 10.44 8.39
CA THR A 166 0.94 10.29 8.63
C THR A 166 0.50 11.22 9.74
N TYR A 167 -0.57 11.97 9.51
CA TYR A 167 -1.15 12.88 10.50
C TYR A 167 -2.67 12.78 10.53
N ALA A 168 -3.23 12.93 11.72
CA ALA A 168 -4.67 13.00 11.89
C ALA A 168 -5.18 14.41 11.56
N GLY A 169 -6.32 14.49 10.89
CA GLY A 169 -6.96 15.73 10.48
C GLY A 169 -8.41 15.50 10.08
N SER A 170 -8.89 16.33 9.17
CA SER A 170 -10.22 16.20 8.58
C SER A 170 -10.17 16.42 7.08
N PHE A 171 -10.92 15.63 6.32
CA PHE A 171 -11.10 15.80 4.88
C PHE A 171 -12.59 15.72 4.54
N PHE A 172 -13.12 16.68 3.79
CA PHE A 172 -14.57 16.87 3.58
C PHE A 172 -15.40 16.82 4.88
N SER A 173 -14.86 17.40 5.96
CA SER A 173 -15.45 17.37 7.31
C SER A 173 -15.54 15.98 7.98
N PHE A 174 -15.03 14.92 7.35
CA PHE A 174 -14.86 13.62 7.97
C PHE A 174 -13.52 13.54 8.71
N PRO A 175 -13.45 12.89 9.88
CA PRO A 175 -12.17 12.54 10.51
C PRO A 175 -11.32 11.73 9.53
N ALA A 176 -10.04 12.09 9.38
CA ALA A 176 -9.16 11.44 8.42
C ALA A 176 -7.74 11.28 8.94
N GLU A 177 -7.08 10.15 8.63
CA GLU A 177 -5.62 10.07 8.62
C GLU A 177 -5.11 10.35 7.21
N THR A 178 -4.27 11.37 7.08
CA THR A 178 -3.62 11.72 5.81
C THR A 178 -2.19 11.25 5.83
N THR A 179 -1.78 10.55 4.78
CA THR A 179 -0.43 10.03 4.62
C THR A 179 0.21 10.63 3.38
N VAL A 180 1.48 11.02 3.49
CA VAL A 180 2.34 11.40 2.37
C VAL A 180 3.57 10.50 2.38
N VAL A 181 3.96 9.99 1.22
CA VAL A 181 5.12 9.13 1.02
C VAL A 181 6.03 9.78 -0.02
N MET A 182 7.33 9.79 0.28
CA MET A 182 8.38 10.16 -0.65
C MET A 182 9.49 9.11 -0.59
N GLY A 183 9.98 8.67 -1.74
CA GLY A 183 10.96 7.60 -1.81
C GLY A 183 11.66 7.53 -3.15
N LYS A 184 12.36 6.42 -3.35
CA LYS A 184 12.94 6.07 -4.64
C LYS A 184 13.08 4.56 -4.76
N THR A 185 12.69 4.06 -5.92
CA THR A 185 12.93 2.67 -6.32
C THR A 185 14.20 2.56 -7.17
N PHE A 186 15.00 1.53 -6.89
CA PHE A 186 16.24 1.19 -7.58
C PHE A 186 16.13 -0.20 -8.17
N TYR A 187 16.62 -0.35 -9.41
CA TYR A 187 16.52 -1.59 -10.16
C TYR A 187 17.89 -2.28 -10.27
N GLY A 188 17.94 -3.55 -9.87
CA GLY A 188 19.08 -4.44 -10.07
C GLY A 188 18.77 -5.48 -11.13
N GLY A 189 19.45 -5.43 -12.28
CA GLY A 189 19.28 -6.40 -13.37
C GLY A 189 18.05 -6.21 -14.26
N GLY A 190 17.23 -5.20 -14.00
CA GLY A 190 16.01 -4.89 -14.76
C GLY A 190 16.21 -3.90 -15.93
N PRO A 191 15.14 -3.59 -16.68
CA PRO A 191 15.17 -2.53 -17.68
C PRO A 191 15.46 -1.16 -17.03
N SER A 192 15.90 -0.21 -17.85
CA SER A 192 16.44 1.12 -17.47
C SER A 192 15.94 1.70 -16.14
N ASN A 193 16.89 2.13 -15.30
CA ASN A 193 16.64 2.74 -14.00
C ASN A 193 15.75 4.00 -14.14
N ASN A 194 14.54 3.99 -13.58
CA ASN A 194 13.69 5.20 -13.55
C ASN A 194 14.36 6.28 -12.67
N SER A 195 14.56 7.48 -13.22
CA SER A 195 15.12 8.61 -12.46
C SER A 195 14.12 9.21 -11.47
N ASP A 196 12.84 8.90 -11.61
CA ASP A 196 11.77 9.51 -10.86
C ASP A 196 11.87 9.25 -9.35
N ILE A 197 11.25 10.15 -8.61
CA ILE A 197 11.06 10.06 -7.16
C ILE A 197 9.70 9.42 -6.95
N ASP A 198 9.64 8.44 -6.07
CA ASP A 198 8.38 7.82 -5.67
C ASP A 198 7.65 8.82 -4.78
N PHE A 199 6.46 9.25 -5.19
CA PHE A 199 5.60 10.16 -4.45
C PHE A 199 4.20 9.59 -4.39
N GLY A 200 3.62 9.62 -3.20
CA GLY A 200 2.25 9.22 -2.99
C GLY A 200 1.60 9.97 -1.85
N MET A 201 0.27 10.08 -1.90
CA MET A 201 -0.52 10.65 -0.83
C MET A 201 -1.88 9.98 -0.81
N GLY A 202 -2.46 9.88 0.38
CA GLY A 202 -3.80 9.34 0.50
C GLY A 202 -4.43 9.62 1.85
N PHE A 203 -5.68 9.21 1.94
CA PHE A 203 -6.58 9.50 3.03
C PHE A 203 -7.31 8.23 3.45
N ASP A 204 -7.32 8.01 4.75
CA ASP A 204 -8.20 7.06 5.42
C ASP A 204 -9.26 7.86 6.18
N MET A 205 -10.49 7.91 5.67
CA MET A 205 -11.57 8.75 6.20
C MET A 205 -12.65 7.92 6.89
N VAL A 206 -13.01 8.26 8.12
CA VAL A 206 -14.14 7.62 8.80
C VAL A 206 -15.46 8.19 8.26
N LEU A 207 -16.24 7.35 7.59
CA LEU A 207 -17.52 7.74 7.01
C LEU A 207 -18.63 7.77 8.09
N PHE A 208 -19.34 8.89 8.16
CA PHE A 208 -20.54 9.07 8.99
C PHE A 208 -20.43 8.45 10.40
N PRO A 209 -19.44 8.85 11.22
CA PRO A 209 -19.18 8.23 12.52
C PRO A 209 -20.40 8.23 13.45
N ASP A 210 -21.28 9.23 13.34
CA ASP A 210 -22.50 9.35 14.13
C ASP A 210 -23.61 8.37 13.71
N ILE A 211 -23.55 7.81 12.49
CA ILE A 211 -24.59 6.94 11.91
C ILE A 211 -24.14 5.48 11.90
N ILE A 212 -22.95 5.23 11.38
CA ILE A 212 -22.44 3.86 11.16
C ILE A 212 -21.23 3.56 12.05
N GLY A 213 -21.00 4.36 13.09
CA GLY A 213 -19.83 4.22 13.96
C GLY A 213 -18.51 4.44 13.22
N ASN A 214 -17.40 4.16 13.89
CA ASN A 214 -16.08 4.23 13.26
C ASN A 214 -15.71 2.94 12.52
N TYR A 215 -16.69 2.23 11.96
CA TYR A 215 -16.46 0.92 11.32
C TYR A 215 -16.10 1.06 9.84
N VAL A 216 -16.66 2.06 9.16
CA VAL A 216 -16.53 2.17 7.70
C VAL A 216 -15.64 3.34 7.35
N HIS A 217 -14.57 3.00 6.65
CA HIS A 217 -13.53 3.90 6.22
C HIS A 217 -13.59 4.03 4.70
N TRP A 218 -13.53 5.26 4.20
CA TRP A 218 -13.28 5.55 2.79
C TRP A 218 -11.78 5.75 2.59
N ILE A 219 -11.19 4.83 1.85
CA ILE A 219 -9.78 4.85 1.48
C ILE A 219 -9.65 5.49 0.10
N ILE A 220 -8.72 6.43 -0.04
CA ILE A 220 -8.33 6.99 -1.33
C ILE A 220 -6.84 7.27 -1.30
N ASP A 221 -6.09 6.74 -2.26
CA ASP A 221 -4.68 7.06 -2.42
C ASP A 221 -4.31 7.27 -3.89
N PHE A 222 -3.30 8.10 -4.09
CA PHE A 222 -2.70 8.36 -5.38
C PHE A 222 -1.19 8.36 -5.26
N ALA A 223 -0.53 7.74 -6.22
CA ALA A 223 0.92 7.61 -6.23
C ALA A 223 1.43 7.54 -7.67
N ASN A 224 2.70 7.85 -7.91
CA ASN A 224 3.36 7.57 -9.20
C ASN A 224 4.16 6.25 -9.17
N PHE A 225 3.86 5.40 -8.19
CA PHE A 225 4.42 4.08 -7.98
C PHE A 225 3.30 3.16 -7.49
N ASP A 226 3.47 1.84 -7.60
CA ASP A 226 2.49 0.87 -7.14
C ASP A 226 3.01 -0.01 -5.99
N TYR A 227 2.15 -0.87 -5.43
CA TYR A 227 2.48 -1.78 -4.33
C TYR A 227 3.57 -2.79 -4.72
N ASN A 228 3.62 -3.16 -5.99
CA ASN A 228 4.57 -4.04 -6.64
C ASN A 228 5.02 -3.36 -7.94
N ASP A 229 6.30 -3.44 -8.27
CA ASP A 229 6.87 -2.90 -9.50
C ASP A 229 6.29 -3.57 -10.76
N ASN A 230 5.89 -4.84 -10.65
CA ASN A 230 5.31 -5.61 -11.72
C ASN A 230 3.88 -6.10 -11.38
N SER A 231 3.05 -5.20 -10.85
CA SER A 231 1.69 -5.55 -10.40
C SER A 231 0.79 -6.04 -11.55
N TRP A 232 0.08 -7.14 -11.33
CA TRP A 232 -1.02 -7.54 -12.21
C TRP A 232 -2.22 -6.59 -12.01
N PRO A 233 -3.06 -6.30 -13.03
CA PRO A 233 -2.96 -6.62 -14.46
C PRO A 233 -1.98 -5.74 -15.28
N ASN A 234 -1.27 -4.81 -14.65
CA ASN A 234 -0.44 -3.80 -15.32
C ASN A 234 0.94 -4.30 -15.81
N ALA A 235 1.34 -5.49 -15.36
CA ALA A 235 2.65 -6.10 -15.54
C ALA A 235 3.20 -6.16 -17.00
N LEU A 236 2.34 -6.15 -18.02
CA LEU A 236 2.77 -6.55 -19.39
C LEU A 236 2.27 -5.65 -20.53
N THR A 237 2.05 -4.36 -20.32
CA THR A 237 2.02 -3.45 -21.47
C THR A 237 3.44 -3.31 -22.01
N HIS A 238 3.77 -4.09 -23.05
CA HIS A 238 5.09 -4.20 -23.72
C HIS A 238 5.59 -2.91 -24.39
N GLY A 239 4.88 -1.78 -24.21
CA GLY A 239 5.43 -0.46 -24.41
C GLY A 239 5.85 0.08 -23.06
N TYR A 240 7.10 0.52 -22.92
CA TYR A 240 7.60 1.28 -21.78
C TYR A 240 6.79 2.58 -21.53
N GLY A 241 5.54 2.45 -21.09
CA GLY A 241 4.53 3.49 -20.86
C GLY A 241 3.13 2.93 -21.05
N PRO A 242 2.11 3.27 -20.23
CA PRO A 242 1.97 4.46 -19.39
C PRO A 242 1.91 4.18 -17.87
N SER A 243 1.85 2.93 -17.41
CA SER A 243 1.68 2.57 -15.98
C SER A 243 2.88 2.96 -15.11
N TRP A 244 4.11 2.88 -15.64
CA TRP A 244 5.36 3.25 -14.93
C TRP A 244 5.60 4.77 -14.85
N ASN A 245 4.88 5.56 -15.67
CA ASN A 245 5.08 7.02 -15.83
C ASN A 245 3.83 7.83 -15.45
N ARG A 246 2.76 7.20 -14.92
CA ARG A 246 1.50 7.87 -14.57
C ARG A 246 1.16 7.72 -13.10
N GLY A 247 0.32 8.62 -12.61
CA GLY A 247 -0.27 8.49 -11.29
C GLY A 247 -1.35 7.41 -11.27
N ILE A 248 -1.28 6.48 -10.32
CA ILE A 248 -2.38 5.59 -9.95
C ILE A 248 -3.35 6.33 -9.02
N LEU A 249 -4.63 5.99 -9.10
CA LEU A 249 -5.66 6.36 -8.12
C LEU A 249 -6.40 5.11 -7.70
N ASN A 250 -6.29 4.75 -6.42
CA ASN A 250 -7.09 3.69 -5.83
C ASN A 250 -8.09 4.28 -4.85
N THR A 251 -9.30 3.73 -4.82
CA THR A 251 -10.28 4.14 -3.81
C THR A 251 -11.26 3.04 -3.47
N GLY A 252 -11.77 3.02 -2.25
CA GLY A 252 -12.81 2.09 -1.86
C GLY A 252 -13.06 2.10 -0.38
N LEU A 253 -13.63 1.00 0.13
CA LEU A 253 -14.06 0.91 1.51
C LEU A 253 -13.18 -0.05 2.30
N ARG A 254 -12.88 0.34 3.53
CA ARG A 254 -12.32 -0.52 4.57
C ARG A 254 -13.33 -0.64 5.70
N ILE A 255 -13.66 -1.86 6.09
CA ILE A 255 -14.53 -2.14 7.24
C ILE A 255 -13.63 -2.59 8.38
N ASP A 256 -13.40 -1.73 9.35
CA ASP A 256 -12.63 -2.01 10.55
C ASP A 256 -13.53 -2.47 11.70
N MET A 257 -13.51 -3.77 11.94
CA MET A 257 -14.33 -4.41 12.98
C MET A 257 -13.75 -4.20 14.37
N ALA A 258 -12.52 -3.74 14.51
CA ALA A 258 -11.92 -3.54 15.82
C ALA A 258 -12.38 -2.26 16.52
N ALA A 259 -13.10 -1.39 15.81
CA ALA A 259 -13.89 -0.37 16.46
C ALA A 259 -15.05 -0.96 17.31
N LEU A 260 -15.36 -2.26 17.20
CA LEU A 260 -16.31 -2.95 18.10
C LEU A 260 -15.61 -3.28 19.42
N PRO A 261 -16.16 -2.90 20.59
CA PRO A 261 -15.54 -3.16 21.89
C PRO A 261 -15.20 -4.63 22.15
N GLU A 262 -15.99 -5.55 21.62
CA GLU A 262 -15.81 -6.99 21.77
C GLU A 262 -14.62 -7.52 20.94
N LEU A 263 -14.29 -6.84 19.84
CA LEU A 263 -13.23 -7.22 18.90
C LEU A 263 -12.00 -6.33 19.00
N SER A 264 -12.01 -5.26 19.81
CA SER A 264 -10.95 -4.25 19.90
C SER A 264 -9.60 -4.78 20.41
N LYS A 265 -9.55 -6.02 20.89
CA LYS A 265 -8.31 -6.72 21.27
C LYS A 265 -7.61 -7.35 20.08
N PHE A 266 -8.32 -7.52 18.97
CA PHE A 266 -7.83 -8.07 17.73
C PHE A 266 -7.92 -6.99 16.66
N LYS A 267 -7.19 -7.22 15.57
CA LYS A 267 -7.37 -6.50 14.32
C LYS A 267 -8.23 -7.37 13.41
N LEU A 268 -9.30 -6.80 12.87
CA LEU A 268 -10.06 -7.44 11.81
C LEU A 268 -10.56 -6.36 10.86
N ALA A 269 -10.00 -6.35 9.66
CA ALA A 269 -10.37 -5.40 8.61
C ALA A 269 -10.73 -6.13 7.31
N PHE A 270 -11.69 -5.59 6.57
CA PHE A 270 -12.06 -6.04 5.24
C PHE A 270 -11.93 -4.89 4.24
N ASP A 271 -11.31 -5.14 3.10
CA ASP A 271 -11.05 -4.13 2.07
C ASP A 271 -11.84 -4.46 0.81
N ILE A 272 -12.42 -3.43 0.21
CA ILE A 272 -13.12 -3.45 -1.08
C ILE A 272 -12.62 -2.23 -1.85
N ILE A 273 -11.60 -2.39 -2.69
CA ILE A 273 -10.88 -1.28 -3.35
C ILE A 273 -11.01 -1.39 -4.86
N PHE A 274 -11.26 -0.26 -5.52
CA PHE A 274 -11.13 -0.10 -6.96
C PHE A 274 -9.74 0.45 -7.25
N ASN A 275 -9.04 -0.20 -8.17
CA ASN A 275 -7.64 0.03 -8.41
C ASN A 275 -7.45 0.71 -9.77
N ASP A 276 -6.51 1.64 -9.83
CA ASP A 276 -6.14 2.40 -11.03
C ASP A 276 -7.37 2.91 -11.81
N LEU A 277 -8.26 3.64 -11.13
CA LEU A 277 -9.58 4.05 -11.63
C LEU A 277 -9.58 4.82 -12.95
N PHE A 278 -8.47 5.50 -13.23
CA PHE A 278 -8.30 6.30 -14.44
C PHE A 278 -7.49 5.59 -15.53
N ASP A 279 -7.19 4.30 -15.34
CA ASP A 279 -6.66 3.50 -16.42
C ASP A 279 -7.77 3.09 -17.39
N ASP A 280 -7.49 3.26 -18.68
CA ASP A 280 -8.38 2.91 -19.78
C ASP A 280 -8.25 1.43 -20.19
N GLY A 281 -7.26 0.69 -19.68
CA GLY A 281 -6.98 -0.69 -20.09
C GLY A 281 -7.10 -1.78 -19.02
N HIS A 282 -6.79 -1.47 -17.75
CA HIS A 282 -6.50 -2.52 -16.75
C HIS A 282 -7.08 -2.25 -15.36
N ARG A 283 -8.30 -1.69 -15.31
CA ARG A 283 -9.01 -1.48 -14.03
C ARG A 283 -9.20 -2.81 -13.32
N SER A 284 -8.78 -2.86 -12.07
CA SER A 284 -8.97 -4.03 -11.22
C SER A 284 -9.72 -3.65 -9.96
N PHE A 285 -10.18 -4.66 -9.28
CA PHE A 285 -10.88 -4.53 -8.01
C PHE A 285 -10.24 -5.50 -7.02
N THR A 286 -9.96 -5.02 -5.82
CA THR A 286 -9.38 -5.83 -4.76
C THR A 286 -10.37 -6.10 -3.64
N LEU A 287 -10.42 -7.38 -3.25
CA LEU A 287 -11.02 -7.83 -1.99
C LEU A 287 -9.91 -8.22 -1.03
N GLY A 288 -9.94 -7.67 0.18
CA GLY A 288 -8.95 -7.95 1.21
C GLY A 288 -9.56 -8.35 2.53
N MET A 289 -8.81 -9.14 3.29
CA MET A 289 -9.03 -9.29 4.72
C MET A 289 -7.69 -9.25 5.45
N VAL A 290 -7.72 -8.64 6.63
CA VAL A 290 -6.58 -8.60 7.55
C VAL A 290 -7.07 -9.03 8.92
N PHE A 291 -6.40 -10.02 9.49
CA PHE A 291 -6.57 -10.40 10.88
C PHE A 291 -5.25 -10.18 11.61
N GLY A 292 -5.31 -9.63 12.82
CA GLY A 292 -4.12 -9.46 13.63
C GLY A 292 -4.36 -9.70 15.11
N LEU A 293 -3.29 -10.11 15.78
CA LEU A 293 -3.29 -10.41 17.21
C LEU A 293 -2.03 -9.86 17.89
N PRO A 294 -2.16 -9.36 19.13
CA PRO A 294 -1.01 -9.00 19.94
C PRO A 294 -0.27 -10.28 20.36
N ILE A 295 1.05 -10.24 20.32
CA ILE A 295 1.92 -11.31 20.82
C ILE A 295 2.60 -10.77 22.07
N MET A 296 2.04 -11.09 23.24
CA MET A 296 2.40 -10.58 24.59
C MET A 296 1.71 -9.28 25.01
#